data_AF-A0A7J7NNQ0-F1
#
_entry.id   AF-A0A7J7NNQ0-F1
#
_cell.length_a   1.000
_cell.length_b   1.000
_cell.length_c   1.000
_cell.angle_alpha   90.00
_cell.angle_beta   90.00
_cell.angle_gamma   90.00
#
_symmetry.space_group_name_H-M   'P 1'
#
loop_
_entity.id
_entity.type
_entity.pdbx_description
1 polymer ?
#
loop_
_entity_poly.entity_id
_entity_poly.type
_entity_poly.pdbx_seq_one_letter_code
_entity_poly.pdbx_strand_id
1 'polypeptide(L)'
;MKSERLFESQGDPIILSQELCIFMQIKNEYGPSSKAIGALGYLYMTWAAKMVVELDTGVPWVMCKEDDSPDPVVSDHIICLQRLGVQLNSGQFKIWPMQLLTSNKRVDRSLILHGLFKTCTYHGGTNYGRTAGGPFITTTCEYDAPLDEYGLTRQPKYGHLTEIHRAIKLCDKALLSTDPVVTSLGSYQQVLDISFSKYNASRSINAHVFSSKNGGSVAFLVNHNPESAAKVVYNNKHYNLPPWSICILPDCEKVAIQLTFFLMLSSFRP
;
A
#
# COMPACT_ATOMS: atom_id res chain seq x y z
N MET A 1 3.98 4.68 26.96
CA MET A 1 4.28 5.38 25.70
C MET A 1 4.38 6.89 25.92
N LYS A 2 3.31 7.59 26.34
CA LYS A 2 3.40 9.02 26.68
C LYS A 2 4.39 9.35 27.80
N SER A 3 4.41 8.55 28.87
CA SER A 3 5.36 8.67 29.99
C SER A 3 6.80 8.56 29.51
N GLU A 4 7.04 7.67 28.55
CA GLU A 4 8.33 7.39 27.93
C GLU A 4 8.68 8.34 26.80
N ARG A 5 7.86 9.38 26.56
CA ARG A 5 8.03 10.41 25.54
C ARG A 5 8.12 9.93 24.10
N LEU A 6 7.59 8.75 23.77
CA LEU A 6 7.83 8.09 22.47
C LEU A 6 7.10 8.68 21.25
N PHE A 7 6.27 9.71 21.41
CA PHE A 7 5.51 10.32 20.30
C PHE A 7 6.31 11.41 19.59
N GLU A 8 6.05 11.62 18.29
CA GLU A 8 6.70 12.69 17.51
C GLU A 8 6.40 14.07 18.08
N SER A 9 5.18 14.26 18.60
CA SER A 9 4.79 15.45 19.38
C SER A 9 5.67 15.70 20.62
N GLN A 10 6.41 14.68 21.07
CA GLN A 10 7.34 14.72 22.21
C GLN A 10 8.81 14.62 21.79
N GLY A 11 9.10 14.53 20.48
CA GLY A 11 10.46 14.50 19.90
C GLY A 11 10.97 13.12 19.47
N ASP A 12 10.11 12.10 19.42
CA ASP A 12 10.48 10.68 19.27
C ASP A 12 9.75 9.99 18.08
N PRO A 13 9.99 8.70 17.76
CA PRO A 13 9.69 8.19 16.41
C PRO A 13 8.22 7.81 16.12
N ILE A 14 7.29 7.83 17.09
CA ILE A 14 5.89 7.44 16.82
C ILE A 14 5.15 8.60 16.16
N ILE A 15 4.95 8.51 14.84
CA ILE A 15 4.30 9.53 14.00
C ILE A 15 2.80 9.28 13.74
N LEU A 16 2.33 8.05 13.96
CA LEU A 16 0.92 7.64 13.81
C LEU A 16 0.60 6.57 14.82
N SER A 17 -0.62 6.61 15.37
CA SER A 17 -1.14 5.56 16.23
C SER A 17 -2.31 4.87 15.57
N GLN A 18 -2.24 3.54 15.52
CA GLN A 18 -3.35 2.71 15.08
C GLN A 18 -4.06 2.15 16.30
N GLU A 19 -5.40 2.17 16.31
CA GLU A 19 -6.16 1.54 17.38
C GLU A 19 -5.94 0.02 17.35
N LEU A 20 -5.12 -0.48 18.27
CA LEU A 20 -5.08 -1.88 18.67
C LEU A 20 -5.58 -1.94 20.12
N CYS A 21 -6.86 -1.68 20.33
CA CYS A 21 -7.46 -1.81 21.66
C CYS A 21 -7.31 -3.26 22.16
N ILE A 22 -6.62 -3.41 23.29
CA ILE A 22 -6.22 -4.68 23.91
C ILE A 22 -7.40 -5.44 24.58
N PHE A 23 -8.63 -4.94 24.50
CA PHE A 23 -9.80 -5.72 24.90
C PHE A 23 -10.34 -6.52 23.71
N MET A 24 -9.89 -7.78 23.63
CA MET A 24 -10.35 -8.85 22.73
C MET A 24 -10.22 -8.54 21.24
N GLN A 25 -9.17 -9.07 20.59
CA GLN A 25 -9.08 -9.57 19.19
C GLN A 25 -9.80 -8.87 18.00
N ILE A 26 -10.51 -7.75 18.15
CA ILE A 26 -11.64 -7.38 17.30
C ILE A 26 -11.44 -6.07 16.51
N LYS A 27 -10.40 -5.27 16.74
CA LYS A 27 -10.37 -3.88 16.21
C LYS A 27 -9.43 -3.53 15.07
N ASN A 28 -8.73 -4.49 14.52
CA ASN A 28 -8.21 -4.32 13.16
C ASN A 28 -9.28 -4.81 12.19
N GLU A 29 -9.79 -3.92 11.33
CA GLU A 29 -10.83 -4.25 10.34
C GLU A 29 -12.22 -4.54 10.93
N TYR A 30 -12.70 -3.73 11.89
CA TYR A 30 -14.00 -3.96 12.54
C TYR A 30 -15.22 -3.60 11.68
N GLY A 31 -15.07 -2.75 10.65
CA GLY A 31 -16.19 -2.25 9.86
C GLY A 31 -17.16 -3.31 9.34
N PRO A 32 -16.69 -4.44 8.77
CA PRO A 32 -17.58 -5.55 8.40
C PRO A 32 -18.39 -6.11 9.57
N SER A 33 -17.76 -6.26 10.74
CA SER A 33 -18.44 -6.73 11.96
C SER A 33 -19.39 -5.69 12.53
N SER A 34 -19.01 -4.41 12.53
CA SER A 34 -19.87 -3.29 12.92
C SER A 34 -21.15 -3.27 12.08
N LYS A 35 -21.02 -3.38 10.75
CA LYS A 35 -22.15 -3.45 9.81
C LYS A 35 -23.05 -4.66 10.07
N ALA A 36 -22.47 -5.82 10.39
CA ALA A 36 -23.23 -7.02 10.73
C ALA A 36 -23.99 -6.90 12.06
N ILE A 37 -23.42 -6.18 13.04
CA ILE A 37 -24.02 -5.95 14.36
C ILE A 37 -25.03 -4.79 14.33
N GLY A 38 -24.90 -3.87 13.38
CA GLY A 38 -25.80 -2.72 13.20
C GLY A 38 -25.54 -1.61 14.22
N ALA A 39 -26.61 -1.05 14.79
CA ALA A 39 -26.54 0.16 15.63
C ALA A 39 -25.60 0.03 16.84
N LEU A 40 -25.51 -1.15 17.45
CA LEU A 40 -24.61 -1.39 18.58
C LEU A 40 -23.13 -1.36 18.15
N GLY A 41 -22.82 -1.85 16.95
CA GLY A 41 -21.48 -1.78 16.37
C GLY A 41 -21.08 -0.33 16.11
N TYR A 42 -21.99 0.46 15.56
CA TYR A 42 -21.77 1.89 15.30
C TYR A 42 -21.53 2.69 16.60
N LEU A 43 -22.35 2.47 17.65
CA LEU A 43 -22.16 3.11 18.96
C LEU A 43 -20.81 2.76 19.57
N TYR A 44 -20.41 1.49 19.47
CA TYR A 44 -19.12 1.03 19.96
C TYR A 44 -17.95 1.68 19.22
N MET A 45 -18.04 1.81 17.89
CA MET A 45 -17.01 2.49 17.09
C MET A 45 -16.92 3.98 17.40
N THR A 46 -18.07 4.64 17.58
CA THR A 46 -18.13 6.05 17.97
C THR A 46 -17.49 6.26 19.35
N TRP A 47 -17.81 5.41 20.33
CA TRP A 47 -17.21 5.45 21.65
C TRP A 47 -15.69 5.22 21.61
N ALA A 48 -15.25 4.26 20.80
CA ALA A 48 -13.84 3.91 20.66
C ALA A 48 -13.02 5.04 20.05
N ALA A 49 -13.48 5.61 18.94
CA ALA A 49 -12.87 6.74 18.27
C ALA A 49 -12.76 7.93 19.24
N LYS A 50 -13.83 8.22 19.99
CA LYS A 50 -13.83 9.28 21.00
C LYS A 50 -12.79 9.02 22.10
N MET A 51 -12.74 7.80 22.64
CA MET A 51 -11.80 7.43 23.70
C MET A 51 -10.34 7.61 23.24
N VAL A 52 -9.99 7.16 22.03
CA VAL A 52 -8.60 7.30 21.55
C VAL A 52 -8.22 8.76 21.26
N VAL A 53 -9.16 9.57 20.78
CA VAL A 53 -8.94 11.01 20.56
C VAL A 53 -8.72 11.72 21.91
N GLU A 54 -9.50 11.37 22.93
CA GLU A 54 -9.34 11.90 24.30
C GLU A 54 -8.02 11.49 24.97
N LEU A 55 -7.32 10.46 24.45
CA LEU A 55 -5.97 10.15 24.90
C LEU A 55 -4.97 11.24 24.53
N ASP A 56 -5.30 12.19 23.63
CA ASP A 56 -4.52 13.39 23.29
C ASP A 56 -3.03 13.11 23.02
N THR A 57 -2.74 12.10 22.18
CA THR A 57 -1.37 11.68 21.87
C THR A 57 -0.58 12.71 21.06
N GLY A 58 -1.24 13.74 20.52
CA GLY A 58 -0.64 14.75 19.66
C GLY A 58 -0.28 14.23 18.26
N VAL A 59 -0.62 12.98 17.94
CA VAL A 59 -0.43 12.38 16.61
C VAL A 59 -1.76 11.83 16.07
N PRO A 60 -1.96 11.78 14.74
CA PRO A 60 -3.22 11.31 14.16
C PRO A 60 -3.52 9.83 14.48
N TRP A 61 -4.82 9.53 14.56
CA TRP A 61 -5.35 8.17 14.71
C TRP A 61 -5.89 7.63 13.38
N VAL A 62 -5.67 6.35 13.14
CA VAL A 62 -6.14 5.65 11.93
C VAL A 62 -6.98 4.44 12.31
N MET A 63 -8.10 4.24 11.59
CA MET A 63 -8.93 3.04 11.64
C MET A 63 -8.96 2.30 10.31
N CYS A 64 -9.03 0.97 10.42
CA CYS A 64 -8.92 0.05 9.29
C CYS A 64 -10.25 -0.48 8.81
N LYS A 65 -10.46 -0.46 7.47
CA LYS A 65 -11.68 -0.93 6.80
C LYS A 65 -12.97 -0.36 7.42
N GLU A 66 -12.91 0.90 7.83
CA GLU A 66 -14.01 1.60 8.48
C GLU A 66 -14.36 2.84 7.66
N ASP A 67 -15.23 2.71 6.66
CA ASP A 67 -15.60 3.84 5.77
C ASP A 67 -16.20 5.02 6.55
N ASP A 68 -16.88 4.72 7.66
CA ASP A 68 -17.65 5.67 8.47
C ASP A 68 -16.89 6.08 9.74
N SER A 69 -15.55 6.20 9.66
CA SER A 69 -14.73 6.60 10.81
C SER A 69 -15.09 8.01 11.29
N PRO A 70 -15.36 8.23 12.59
CA PRO A 70 -15.65 9.57 13.11
C PRO A 70 -14.42 10.47 13.06
N ASP A 71 -14.60 11.73 12.62
CA ASP A 71 -13.55 12.74 12.69
C ASP A 71 -13.05 12.92 14.15
N PRO A 72 -11.74 13.16 14.38
CA PRO A 72 -10.64 13.33 13.42
C PRO A 72 -9.93 12.03 13.02
N VAL A 73 -10.53 10.86 13.26
CA VAL A 73 -9.90 9.56 12.97
C VAL A 73 -9.93 9.30 11.47
N VAL A 74 -8.77 8.99 10.88
CA VAL A 74 -8.64 8.76 9.45
C VAL A 74 -9.00 7.31 9.11
N SER A 75 -9.98 7.12 8.23
CA SER A 75 -10.19 5.85 7.55
C SER A 75 -9.19 5.67 6.42
N ASP A 76 -8.41 4.59 6.46
CA ASP A 76 -7.55 4.24 5.34
C ASP A 76 -7.56 2.75 5.05
N HIS A 77 -8.18 2.37 3.93
CA HIS A 77 -8.20 0.99 3.46
C HIS A 77 -6.83 0.48 3.01
N ILE A 78 -5.93 1.37 2.58
CA ILE A 78 -4.62 1.01 2.02
C ILE A 78 -3.64 0.63 3.13
N ILE A 79 -3.58 1.40 4.22
CA ILE A 79 -2.83 1.02 5.45
C ILE A 79 -3.26 -0.37 5.93
N CYS A 80 -4.52 -0.73 5.66
CA CYS A 80 -5.21 -1.86 6.26
C CYS A 80 -5.42 -3.06 5.33
N LEU A 81 -4.95 -3.01 4.08
CA LEU A 81 -4.96 -4.13 3.13
C LEU A 81 -4.06 -5.31 3.56
N GLN A 82 -3.64 -5.36 4.82
CA GLN A 82 -2.42 -6.01 5.25
C GLN A 82 -2.61 -7.25 6.11
N ARG A 83 -3.83 -7.59 6.56
CA ARG A 83 -4.04 -8.78 7.40
C ARG A 83 -4.82 -9.93 6.76
N LEU A 84 -5.00 -9.94 5.43
CA LEU A 84 -5.34 -11.18 4.69
C LEU A 84 -4.13 -12.12 4.53
N GLY A 85 -3.22 -12.13 5.51
CA GLY A 85 -2.06 -13.03 5.56
C GLY A 85 -2.40 -14.52 5.62
N VAL A 86 -3.67 -14.90 5.79
CA VAL A 86 -4.12 -16.30 5.63
C VAL A 86 -4.52 -16.63 4.18
N GLN A 87 -4.74 -15.64 3.32
CA GLN A 87 -4.93 -15.84 1.87
C GLN A 87 -4.55 -14.59 1.07
N LEU A 88 -3.28 -14.18 1.10
CA LEU A 88 -2.72 -13.51 -0.08
C LEU A 88 -2.48 -14.62 -1.11
N ASN A 89 -3.56 -15.06 -1.75
CA ASN A 89 -3.44 -15.70 -3.05
C ASN A 89 -2.55 -14.77 -3.89
N SER A 90 -1.60 -15.34 -4.61
CA SER A 90 -0.58 -14.68 -5.46
C SER A 90 -1.11 -13.58 -6.42
N GLY A 91 -2.41 -13.33 -6.47
CA GLY A 91 -3.06 -12.22 -7.18
C GLY A 91 -3.11 -10.87 -6.45
N GLN A 92 -3.12 -10.78 -5.12
CA GLN A 92 -3.32 -9.49 -4.42
C GLN A 92 -2.05 -8.63 -4.31
N PHE A 93 -0.86 -9.24 -4.24
CA PHE A 93 0.42 -8.52 -4.35
C PHE A 93 0.59 -7.81 -5.70
N LYS A 94 -0.15 -8.23 -6.74
CA LYS A 94 -0.05 -7.68 -8.09
C LYS A 94 -0.56 -6.25 -8.21
N ILE A 95 -1.50 -5.83 -7.38
CA ILE A 95 -2.27 -4.59 -7.59
C ILE A 95 -1.74 -3.42 -6.73
N TRP A 96 -1.07 -3.72 -5.62
CA TRP A 96 -0.91 -2.81 -4.48
C TRP A 96 0.00 -1.58 -4.74
N PRO A 97 1.23 -1.71 -5.30
CA PRO A 97 2.06 -0.54 -5.57
C PRO A 97 1.51 0.34 -6.71
N MET A 98 0.78 -0.27 -7.65
CA MET A 98 0.19 0.42 -8.79
C MET A 98 -1.00 1.29 -8.37
N GLN A 99 -1.92 0.79 -7.54
CA GLN A 99 -3.05 1.59 -7.02
C GLN A 99 -2.59 2.74 -6.11
N LEU A 100 -1.56 2.50 -5.31
CA LEU A 100 -1.11 3.44 -4.30
C LEU A 100 -0.33 4.61 -4.93
N LEU A 101 0.58 4.34 -5.89
CA LEU A 101 1.31 5.38 -6.64
C LEU A 101 0.42 6.21 -7.57
N THR A 102 -0.74 5.69 -7.93
CA THR A 102 -1.71 6.36 -8.80
C THR A 102 -2.87 7.00 -8.03
N SER A 103 -2.86 6.92 -6.69
CA SER A 103 -3.95 7.44 -5.86
C SER A 103 -4.04 8.96 -5.95
N ASN A 104 -5.27 9.45 -6.09
CA ASN A 104 -5.59 10.88 -6.05
C ASN A 104 -5.66 11.41 -4.62
N LYS A 105 -5.66 10.56 -3.58
CA LYS A 105 -5.68 11.03 -2.20
C LYS A 105 -4.27 11.39 -1.74
N ARG A 106 -4.08 12.65 -1.34
CA ARG A 106 -2.79 13.15 -0.82
C ARG A 106 -2.33 12.41 0.44
N VAL A 107 -3.25 11.96 1.29
CA VAL A 107 -2.95 11.16 2.50
C VAL A 107 -2.27 9.85 2.11
N ASP A 108 -2.85 9.08 1.20
CA ASP A 108 -2.26 7.85 0.65
C ASP A 108 -0.82 8.07 0.15
N ARG A 109 -0.57 9.18 -0.55
CA ARG A 109 0.76 9.54 -1.07
C ARG A 109 1.74 10.05 -0.02
N SER A 110 1.26 10.69 1.04
CA SER A 110 2.08 11.06 2.19
C SER A 110 2.55 9.80 2.93
N LEU A 111 1.66 8.81 3.07
CA LEU A 111 1.99 7.54 3.71
C LEU A 111 3.06 6.75 2.92
N ILE A 112 2.98 6.75 1.59
CA ILE A 112 4.04 6.25 0.68
C ILE A 112 5.40 6.86 1.01
N LEU A 113 5.48 8.18 1.15
CA LEU A 113 6.75 8.93 1.21
C LEU A 113 7.41 8.93 2.57
N HIS A 114 6.61 8.87 3.63
CA HIS A 114 7.08 8.77 5.01
C HIS A 114 7.40 7.33 5.43
N GLY A 115 7.47 6.38 4.48
CA GLY A 115 7.86 5.00 4.76
C GLY A 115 6.76 4.16 5.41
N LEU A 116 5.50 4.59 5.33
CA LEU A 116 4.35 3.81 5.76
C LEU A 116 3.87 2.83 4.68
N PHE A 117 4.75 2.54 3.69
CA PHE A 117 4.81 1.23 3.03
C PHE A 117 5.09 0.16 4.07
N LYS A 118 4.09 -0.18 4.87
CA LYS A 118 4.15 -1.37 5.69
C LYS A 118 4.09 -2.53 4.71
N THR A 119 5.12 -3.34 4.55
CA THR A 119 4.88 -4.69 4.02
C THR A 119 4.38 -5.47 5.22
N CYS A 120 3.21 -6.10 5.11
CA CYS A 120 2.78 -7.05 6.13
C CYS A 120 3.17 -8.45 5.66
N THR A 121 4.36 -8.95 6.01
CA THR A 121 5.36 -8.45 6.98
C THR A 121 6.66 -8.01 6.27
N TYR A 122 7.43 -7.06 6.84
CA TYR A 122 8.80 -6.75 6.37
C TYR A 122 9.81 -7.77 6.89
N HIS A 123 9.59 -8.19 8.14
CA HIS A 123 10.15 -9.36 8.78
C HIS A 123 9.03 -9.98 9.60
N GLY A 124 8.70 -11.24 9.36
CA GLY A 124 7.62 -11.91 10.08
C GLY A 124 8.08 -12.72 11.30
N GLY A 125 9.32 -13.24 11.26
CA GLY A 125 9.96 -13.91 12.40
C GLY A 125 9.31 -15.24 12.80
N THR A 126 9.28 -15.50 14.11
CA THR A 126 8.81 -16.77 14.68
C THR A 126 7.83 -16.53 15.83
N ASN A 127 6.75 -17.29 15.85
CA ASN A 127 5.80 -17.33 16.96
C ASN A 127 6.37 -18.17 18.12
N TYR A 128 7.19 -17.56 18.98
CA TYR A 128 7.80 -18.26 20.11
C TYR A 128 6.78 -18.66 21.20
N GLY A 129 7.10 -19.76 21.91
CA GLY A 129 6.31 -20.23 23.04
C GLY A 129 4.95 -20.79 22.62
N ARG A 130 3.92 -20.54 23.44
CA ARG A 130 2.56 -21.09 23.25
C ARG A 130 1.45 -20.04 23.25
N THR A 131 1.81 -18.77 23.28
CA THR A 131 0.86 -17.65 23.37
C THR A 131 0.99 -16.64 22.22
N ALA A 132 2.00 -16.79 21.36
CA ALA A 132 2.22 -15.90 20.21
C ALA A 132 1.41 -16.29 18.97
N GLY A 133 1.33 -17.59 18.67
CA GLY A 133 0.58 -18.11 17.51
C GLY A 133 -0.92 -18.18 17.79
N GLY A 134 -1.74 -17.81 16.79
CA GLY A 134 -3.18 -18.09 16.81
C GLY A 134 -3.46 -19.61 16.69
N PRO A 135 -4.71 -20.05 16.95
CA PRO A 135 -5.09 -21.44 16.75
C PRO A 135 -4.75 -21.91 15.33
N PHE A 136 -4.09 -23.06 15.22
CA PHE A 136 -3.66 -23.66 13.94
C PHE A 136 -2.67 -22.83 13.11
N ILE A 137 -2.08 -21.78 13.69
CA ILE A 137 -0.97 -21.06 13.06
C ILE A 137 0.34 -21.78 13.38
N THR A 138 1.18 -21.92 12.37
CA THR A 138 2.50 -22.53 12.52
C THR A 138 3.42 -21.67 13.38
N THR A 139 4.44 -22.31 13.97
CA THR A 139 5.51 -21.60 14.67
C THR A 139 6.23 -20.62 13.74
N THR A 140 6.46 -21.02 12.48
CA THR A 140 6.99 -20.11 11.47
C THR A 140 5.99 -19.01 11.13
N CYS A 141 6.49 -17.78 11.10
CA CYS A 141 5.77 -16.58 10.72
C CYS A 141 6.51 -15.89 9.56
N GLU A 142 7.09 -16.64 8.63
CA GLU A 142 7.99 -16.10 7.60
C GLU A 142 7.30 -15.17 6.58
N TYR A 143 6.06 -15.47 6.19
CA TYR A 143 5.23 -14.67 5.27
C TYR A 143 5.84 -14.34 3.90
N ASP A 144 6.89 -15.06 3.47
CA ASP A 144 7.68 -14.70 2.28
C ASP A 144 8.10 -13.21 2.31
N ALA A 145 8.44 -12.73 3.52
CA ALA A 145 8.80 -11.35 3.75
C ALA A 145 10.16 -11.00 3.12
N PRO A 146 10.44 -9.70 2.86
CA PRO A 146 11.73 -9.21 2.39
C PRO A 146 12.91 -9.63 3.28
N LEU A 147 12.68 -9.75 4.59
CA LEU A 147 13.56 -10.42 5.52
C LEU A 147 12.92 -11.76 5.90
N ASP A 148 13.67 -12.85 5.78
CA ASP A 148 13.18 -14.18 6.15
C ASP A 148 12.96 -14.33 7.67
N GLU A 149 12.53 -15.51 8.09
CA GLU A 149 12.28 -15.83 9.51
C GLU A 149 13.49 -15.57 10.42
N TYR A 150 14.72 -15.64 9.88
CA TYR A 150 15.97 -15.46 10.62
C TYR A 150 16.55 -14.04 10.48
N GLY A 151 15.87 -13.15 9.75
CA GLY A 151 16.30 -11.78 9.51
C GLY A 151 17.30 -11.64 8.36
N LEU A 152 17.50 -12.67 7.54
CA LEU A 152 18.36 -12.60 6.35
C LEU A 152 17.60 -11.97 5.18
N THR A 153 18.32 -11.26 4.33
CA THR A 153 17.72 -10.59 3.16
C THR A 153 17.29 -11.59 2.10
N ARG A 154 16.01 -11.59 1.75
CA ARG A 154 15.45 -12.41 0.67
C ARG A 154 15.51 -11.66 -0.66
N GLN A 155 16.44 -12.06 -1.52
CA GLN A 155 16.55 -11.55 -2.89
C GLN A 155 15.65 -12.36 -3.85
N PRO A 156 15.16 -11.75 -4.95
CA PRO A 156 15.38 -10.36 -5.37
C PRO A 156 14.43 -9.34 -4.69
N LYS A 157 13.48 -9.82 -3.88
CA LYS A 157 12.40 -9.01 -3.30
C LYS A 157 12.90 -7.83 -2.48
N TYR A 158 13.85 -8.06 -1.57
CA TYR A 158 14.47 -7.01 -0.76
C TYR A 158 15.14 -5.94 -1.63
N GLY A 159 15.93 -6.35 -2.64
CA GLY A 159 16.60 -5.46 -3.58
C GLY A 159 15.61 -4.61 -4.38
N HIS A 160 14.61 -5.24 -4.99
CA HIS A 160 13.58 -4.54 -5.75
C HIS A 160 12.80 -3.53 -4.88
N LEU A 161 12.39 -3.90 -3.66
CA LEU A 161 11.73 -2.97 -2.75
C LEU A 161 12.62 -1.78 -2.37
N THR A 162 13.92 -2.03 -2.17
CA THR A 162 14.90 -0.97 -1.90
C THR A 162 15.01 0.01 -3.07
N GLU A 163 15.05 -0.48 -4.30
CA GLU A 163 15.10 0.35 -5.50
C GLU A 163 13.79 1.13 -5.71
N ILE A 164 12.64 0.52 -5.42
CA ILE A 164 11.32 1.17 -5.44
C ILE A 164 11.31 2.35 -4.46
N HIS A 165 11.69 2.11 -3.20
CA HIS A 165 11.73 3.17 -2.18
C HIS A 165 12.68 4.30 -2.59
N ARG A 166 13.84 3.98 -3.17
CA ARG A 166 14.76 4.98 -3.70
C ARG A 166 14.13 5.81 -4.82
N ALA A 167 13.48 5.18 -5.80
CA ALA A 167 12.82 5.87 -6.90
C ALA A 167 11.67 6.77 -6.42
N ILE A 168 10.86 6.29 -5.48
CA ILE A 168 9.78 7.06 -4.87
C ILE A 168 10.33 8.25 -4.08
N LYS A 169 11.43 8.08 -3.35
CA LYS A 169 12.04 9.19 -2.60
C LYS A 169 12.53 10.32 -3.51
N LEU A 170 12.96 10.00 -4.73
CA LEU A 170 13.28 11.01 -5.74
C LEU A 170 12.05 11.82 -6.18
N CYS A 171 10.85 11.25 -6.04
CA CYS A 171 9.58 11.85 -6.46
C CYS A 171 8.87 12.67 -5.36
N ASP A 172 9.41 12.71 -4.14
CA ASP A 172 8.79 13.23 -2.92
C ASP A 172 8.17 14.63 -3.09
N LYS A 173 8.98 15.58 -3.57
CA LYS A 173 8.57 16.99 -3.73
C LYS A 173 7.36 17.16 -4.65
N ALA A 174 7.30 16.41 -5.75
CA ALA A 174 6.20 16.51 -6.70
C ALA A 174 4.93 15.80 -6.18
N LEU A 175 5.10 14.63 -5.57
CA LEU A 175 4.02 13.80 -5.01
C LEU A 175 3.26 14.48 -3.85
N LEU A 176 3.96 15.24 -3.00
CA LEU A 176 3.34 15.97 -1.89
C LEU A 176 2.73 17.31 -2.32
N SER A 177 3.23 17.92 -3.39
CA SER A 177 2.83 19.27 -3.76
C SER A 177 1.53 19.33 -4.57
N THR A 178 1.20 18.30 -5.36
CA THR A 178 0.06 18.33 -6.30
C THR A 178 -0.67 16.99 -6.41
N ASP A 179 -1.87 17.03 -6.97
CA ASP A 179 -2.62 15.84 -7.40
C ASP A 179 -2.24 15.47 -8.84
N PRO A 180 -2.32 14.19 -9.23
CA PRO A 180 -1.88 13.79 -10.56
C PRO A 180 -2.90 14.19 -11.62
N VAL A 181 -2.38 14.57 -12.78
CA VAL A 181 -3.16 14.62 -14.03
C VAL A 181 -3.03 13.26 -14.71
N VAL A 182 -4.16 12.57 -14.90
CA VAL A 182 -4.21 11.27 -15.56
C VAL A 182 -4.41 11.47 -17.06
N THR A 183 -3.47 10.98 -17.86
CA THR A 183 -3.53 11.04 -19.32
C THR A 183 -3.57 9.62 -19.88
N SER A 184 -4.58 9.32 -20.71
CA SER A 184 -4.63 8.05 -21.44
C SER A 184 -3.56 8.05 -22.53
N LEU A 185 -2.65 7.08 -22.50
CA LEU A 185 -1.62 6.88 -23.52
C LEU A 185 -2.04 5.87 -24.61
N GLY A 186 -3.15 5.16 -24.39
CA GLY A 186 -3.73 4.24 -25.34
C GLY A 186 -4.74 3.30 -24.68
N SER A 187 -5.69 2.84 -25.49
CA SER A 187 -6.62 1.76 -25.15
C SER A 187 -6.35 0.55 -26.02
N TYR A 188 -6.41 -0.66 -25.45
CA TYR A 188 -6.49 -1.87 -26.26
C TYR A 188 -7.88 -1.99 -26.89
N GLN A 189 -7.96 -2.29 -28.19
CA GLN A 189 -9.23 -2.45 -28.92
C GLN A 189 -9.45 -3.93 -29.28
N GLN A 190 -10.54 -4.52 -28.74
CA GLN A 190 -11.18 -5.82 -29.03
C GLN A 190 -10.42 -7.09 -28.56
N VAL A 191 -10.99 -8.17 -28.03
CA VAL A 191 -12.30 -8.84 -28.18
C VAL A 191 -12.86 -9.27 -26.81
N LEU A 192 -14.19 -9.31 -26.72
CA LEU A 192 -15.00 -9.76 -25.59
C LEU A 192 -14.80 -11.28 -25.39
N ASP A 193 -13.92 -11.71 -24.48
CA ASP A 193 -13.96 -13.08 -23.94
C ASP A 193 -14.49 -13.03 -22.51
N ILE A 194 -15.81 -13.23 -22.41
CA ILE A 194 -16.56 -13.37 -21.16
C ILE A 194 -16.22 -14.74 -20.56
N SER A 195 -15.06 -14.89 -19.92
CA SER A 195 -14.75 -16.10 -19.14
C SER A 195 -13.71 -15.91 -18.03
N PHE A 196 -13.53 -14.72 -17.46
CA PHE A 196 -12.89 -14.54 -16.14
C PHE A 196 -13.46 -13.31 -15.40
N SER A 197 -14.76 -13.35 -15.14
CA SER A 197 -15.49 -12.34 -14.35
C SER A 197 -15.19 -12.49 -12.85
N LYS A 198 -14.13 -11.82 -12.37
CA LYS A 198 -14.08 -11.36 -10.97
C LYS A 198 -13.28 -10.08 -10.75
N TYR A 199 -12.45 -9.68 -11.71
CA TYR A 199 -11.75 -8.39 -11.69
C TYR A 199 -11.85 -7.77 -13.08
N ASN A 200 -12.79 -6.85 -13.28
CA ASN A 200 -12.82 -5.98 -14.46
C ASN A 200 -11.65 -4.99 -14.36
N ALA A 201 -10.42 -5.46 -14.53
CA ALA A 201 -9.27 -4.58 -14.68
C ALA A 201 -9.38 -3.92 -16.05
N SER A 202 -9.68 -2.62 -16.06
CA SER A 202 -9.69 -1.81 -17.28
C SER A 202 -8.34 -1.98 -18.01
N ARG A 203 -8.35 -2.61 -19.19
CA ARG A 203 -7.18 -2.83 -20.06
C ARG A 203 -6.74 -1.49 -20.66
N SER A 204 -6.11 -0.66 -19.83
CA SER A 204 -5.73 0.73 -20.13
C SER A 204 -4.25 0.96 -19.91
N ILE A 205 -3.69 1.92 -20.64
CA ILE A 205 -2.33 2.39 -20.45
C ILE A 205 -2.40 3.88 -20.14
N ASN A 206 -1.96 4.26 -18.96
CA ASN A 206 -2.14 5.61 -18.43
C ASN A 206 -0.80 6.21 -17.99
N ALA A 207 -0.68 7.52 -18.13
CA ALA A 207 0.34 8.32 -17.47
C ALA A 207 -0.29 9.09 -16.32
N HIS A 208 0.27 8.95 -15.12
CA HIS A 208 -0.06 9.78 -13.97
C HIS A 208 1.05 10.81 -13.78
N VAL A 209 0.74 12.08 -14.03
CA VAL A 209 1.74 13.15 -14.04
C VAL A 209 1.51 14.09 -12.87
N PHE A 210 2.49 14.22 -12.01
CA PHE A 210 2.54 15.18 -10.91
C PHE A 210 3.44 16.32 -11.34
N SER A 211 2.91 17.53 -11.44
CA SER A 211 3.70 18.69 -11.87
C SER A 211 3.41 19.88 -10.99
N SER A 212 4.48 20.48 -10.45
CA SER A 212 4.39 21.65 -9.58
C SER A 212 5.43 22.68 -9.97
N LYS A 213 5.04 23.96 -9.96
CA LYS A 213 5.92 25.09 -10.33
C LYS A 213 7.27 25.09 -9.57
N ASN A 214 7.26 24.60 -8.32
CA ASN A 214 8.44 24.55 -7.45
C ASN A 214 8.85 23.12 -7.05
N GLY A 215 8.02 22.11 -7.34
CA GLY A 215 8.18 20.71 -6.87
C GLY A 215 8.78 19.75 -7.89
N GLY A 216 9.06 20.20 -9.11
CA GLY A 216 9.48 19.35 -10.22
C GLY A 216 8.30 18.64 -10.89
N SER A 217 8.59 17.75 -11.83
CA SER A 217 7.59 16.98 -12.58
C SER A 217 7.95 15.50 -12.54
N VAL A 218 7.01 14.67 -12.09
CA VAL A 218 7.14 13.21 -12.01
C VAL A 218 6.06 12.55 -12.86
N ALA A 219 6.42 11.48 -13.57
CA ALA A 219 5.45 10.68 -14.31
C ALA A 219 5.53 9.20 -13.92
N PHE A 220 4.37 8.59 -13.80
CA PHE A 220 4.20 7.14 -13.68
C PHE A 220 3.49 6.62 -14.92
N LEU A 221 4.18 5.79 -15.71
CA LEU A 221 3.58 5.15 -16.88
C LEU A 221 3.14 3.74 -16.49
N VAL A 222 1.86 3.45 -16.66
CA VAL A 222 1.23 2.26 -16.09
C VAL A 222 0.60 1.43 -17.19
N ASN A 223 0.98 0.16 -17.30
CA ASN A 223 0.33 -0.82 -18.16
C ASN A 223 -0.51 -1.78 -17.32
N HIS A 224 -1.83 -1.63 -17.36
CA HIS A 224 -2.77 -2.52 -16.69
C HIS A 224 -3.11 -3.78 -17.50
N ASN A 225 -2.43 -4.04 -18.64
CA ASN A 225 -2.66 -5.27 -19.39
C ASN A 225 -1.80 -6.41 -18.81
N PRO A 226 -2.39 -7.50 -18.28
CA PRO A 226 -1.63 -8.60 -17.70
C PRO A 226 -0.97 -9.53 -18.72
N GLU A 227 -1.34 -9.43 -19.98
CA GLU A 227 -0.96 -10.39 -21.03
C GLU A 227 0.01 -9.79 -22.05
N SER A 228 -0.12 -8.51 -22.37
CA SER A 228 0.67 -7.89 -23.45
C SER A 228 1.48 -6.68 -23.00
N ALA A 229 2.69 -6.59 -23.54
CA ALA A 229 3.49 -5.38 -23.48
C ALA A 229 2.89 -4.28 -24.37
N ALA A 230 3.23 -3.03 -24.05
CA ALA A 230 2.83 -1.85 -24.80
C ALA A 230 4.05 -0.97 -25.10
N LYS A 231 4.10 -0.39 -26.30
CA LYS A 231 5.03 0.68 -26.63
C LYS A 231 4.25 1.99 -26.65
N VAL A 232 4.60 2.91 -25.76
CA VAL A 232 3.93 4.21 -25.64
C VAL A 232 4.87 5.35 -25.97
N VAL A 233 4.30 6.47 -26.41
CA VAL A 233 5.02 7.74 -26.59
C VAL A 233 4.62 8.67 -25.45
N TYR A 234 5.60 9.14 -24.69
CA TYR A 234 5.41 10.14 -23.64
C TYR A 234 6.54 11.17 -23.76
N ASN A 235 6.22 12.47 -23.75
CA ASN A 235 7.20 13.55 -23.97
C ASN A 235 8.14 13.32 -25.18
N ASN A 236 7.58 12.91 -26.32
CA ASN A 236 8.31 12.59 -27.56
C ASN A 236 9.37 11.47 -27.44
N LYS A 237 9.36 10.70 -26.35
CA LYS A 237 10.22 9.53 -26.14
C LYS A 237 9.38 8.25 -26.14
N HIS A 238 9.97 7.17 -26.63
CA HIS A 238 9.32 5.86 -26.64
C HIS A 238 9.68 5.07 -25.38
N TYR A 239 8.66 4.49 -24.75
CA TYR A 239 8.81 3.62 -23.58
C TYR A 239 8.16 2.26 -23.85
N ASN A 240 8.85 1.18 -23.50
CA ASN A 240 8.34 -0.18 -23.61
C ASN A 240 7.90 -0.66 -22.22
N LEU A 241 6.59 -0.83 -22.03
CA LEU A 241 5.97 -1.26 -20.78
C LEU A 241 5.59 -2.75 -20.86
N PRO A 242 6.22 -3.65 -20.10
CA PRO A 242 5.84 -5.05 -19.99
C PRO A 242 4.38 -5.24 -19.56
N PRO A 243 3.82 -6.45 -19.71
CA PRO A 243 2.52 -6.75 -19.15
C PRO A 243 2.52 -6.51 -17.64
N TRP A 244 1.47 -5.88 -17.13
CA TRP A 244 1.26 -5.58 -15.72
C TRP A 244 2.50 -4.93 -15.10
N SER A 245 2.76 -3.69 -15.51
CA SER A 245 3.98 -2.98 -15.13
C SER A 245 3.76 -1.49 -14.85
N ILE A 246 4.67 -0.92 -14.08
CA ILE A 246 4.77 0.52 -13.84
C ILE A 246 6.21 0.98 -14.07
N CYS A 247 6.35 2.12 -14.75
CA CYS A 247 7.61 2.79 -15.01
C CYS A 247 7.61 4.14 -14.28
N ILE A 248 8.64 4.40 -13.46
CA ILE A 248 8.75 5.62 -12.65
C ILE A 248 9.77 6.56 -13.30
N LEU A 249 9.34 7.79 -13.58
CA LEU A 249 10.15 8.86 -14.15
C LEU A 249 10.18 10.06 -13.20
N PRO A 250 11.19 10.19 -12.32
CA PRO A 250 11.27 11.26 -11.34
C PRO A 250 11.40 12.67 -11.93
N ASP A 251 11.81 12.76 -13.20
CA ASP A 251 12.02 13.99 -13.96
C ASP A 251 11.14 14.04 -15.23
N CYS A 252 10.15 13.15 -15.37
CA CYS A 252 9.35 12.96 -16.59
C CYS A 252 10.16 12.61 -17.86
N GLU A 253 11.42 12.19 -17.70
CA GLU A 253 12.30 11.92 -18.82
C GLU A 253 13.02 10.57 -18.72
N LYS A 254 13.74 10.34 -17.63
CA LYS A 254 14.57 9.16 -17.42
C LYS A 254 13.84 8.15 -16.55
N VAL A 255 13.90 6.89 -16.97
CA VAL A 255 13.40 5.77 -16.19
C VAL A 255 14.31 5.54 -15.00
N ALA A 256 13.80 5.70 -13.78
CA ALA A 256 14.53 5.35 -12.57
C ALA A 256 14.39 3.86 -12.24
N ILE A 257 13.18 3.33 -12.40
CA ILE A 257 12.89 1.90 -12.23
C ILE A 257 11.69 1.51 -13.06
N GLN A 258 11.69 0.27 -13.53
CA GLN A 258 10.57 -0.35 -14.20
C GLN A 258 10.24 -1.67 -13.52
N LEU A 259 9.01 -1.79 -13.06
CA LEU A 259 8.56 -2.92 -12.25
C LEU A 259 7.55 -3.72 -13.04
N THR A 260 7.84 -5.00 -13.21
CA THR A 260 6.86 -5.98 -13.68
C THR A 260 6.35 -6.74 -12.46
N PHE A 261 5.06 -6.66 -12.21
CA PHE A 261 4.46 -7.22 -11.00
C PHE A 261 4.45 -8.76 -10.95
N PHE A 262 4.76 -9.44 -12.05
CA PHE A 262 5.06 -10.88 -12.06
C PHE A 262 6.39 -11.23 -11.37
N LEU A 263 7.42 -10.37 -11.47
CA LEU A 263 8.76 -10.62 -10.90
C LEU A 263 8.84 -10.43 -9.39
N MET A 264 7.88 -9.71 -8.79
CA MET A 264 7.78 -9.54 -7.34
C MET A 264 7.23 -10.79 -6.61
N LEU A 265 6.71 -11.75 -7.37
CA LEU A 265 6.02 -12.95 -6.88
C LEU A 265 6.80 -14.25 -7.11
N SER A 266 7.83 -14.24 -7.95
CA SER A 266 8.60 -15.44 -8.26
C SER A 266 9.69 -15.67 -7.21
N SER A 267 9.33 -16.25 -6.07
CA SER A 267 10.16 -17.33 -5.55
C SER A 267 10.07 -18.46 -6.60
N PHE A 268 11.14 -18.66 -7.38
CA PHE A 268 11.26 -19.78 -8.30
C PHE A 268 10.83 -21.06 -7.57
N ARG A 269 9.70 -21.64 -7.97
CA ARG A 269 9.50 -23.09 -7.76
C ARG A 269 10.15 -23.77 -8.96
N PRO A 270 11.13 -24.66 -8.77
CA PRO A 270 11.37 -25.72 -9.75
C PRO A 270 10.14 -26.62 -9.88
#